data_AF-A0A975EA67-F1
#
_entry.id   AF-A0A975EA67-F1
#
_cell.length_a   1.000
_cell.length_b   1.000
_cell.length_c   1.000
_cell.angle_alpha   90.00
_cell.angle_beta   90.00
_cell.angle_gamma   90.00
#
_symmetry.space_group_name_H-M   'P 1'
#
loop_
_entity.id
_entity.type
_entity.pdbx_description
1 polymer ?
#
loop_
_entity_poly.entity_id
_entity_poly.type
_entity_poly.pdbx_seq_one_letter_code
_entity_poly.pdbx_strand_id
1 'polypeptide(L)'
;MVAITATNSTTPSTQASLGRARLAQARREADQAEANARDLRAQADEAERQAQDSQQNVRKVSARIQQEAATYSQPRASSTSEVPLKVQKLIEQMYSATSEKRAENGNPLKTDVHAAAVVNSQGQATGRIVNVSA
;
A
#
# COMPACT_ATOMS: atom_id res chain seq x y z
N MET A 1 -32.59 78.14 47.47
CA MET A 1 -32.63 76.68 47.21
C MET A 1 -31.93 76.44 45.89
N VAL A 2 -30.78 75.76 45.88
CA VAL A 2 -30.00 75.46 44.67
C VAL A 2 -30.13 73.95 44.41
N ALA A 3 -30.77 73.60 43.30
CA ALA A 3 -30.91 72.21 42.87
C ALA A 3 -29.57 71.71 42.35
N ILE A 4 -28.99 70.74 43.05
CA ILE A 4 -27.83 69.99 42.58
C ILE A 4 -28.35 68.96 41.58
N THR A 5 -28.37 69.33 40.29
CA THR A 5 -28.57 68.39 39.21
C THR A 5 -27.35 67.46 39.17
N ALA A 6 -27.52 66.22 39.61
CA ALA A 6 -26.52 65.17 39.49
C ALA A 6 -26.35 64.82 37.99
N THR A 7 -25.33 65.39 37.36
CA THR A 7 -24.87 64.97 36.03
C THR A 7 -24.26 63.59 36.17
N ASN A 8 -25.06 62.53 36.04
CA ASN A 8 -24.60 61.15 35.91
C ASN A 8 -23.84 61.02 34.58
N SER A 9 -22.55 61.37 34.59
CA SER A 9 -21.64 61.10 33.48
C SER A 9 -21.46 59.59 33.37
N THR A 10 -22.31 58.98 32.55
CA THR A 10 -22.19 57.56 32.18
C THR A 10 -21.12 57.48 31.11
N THR A 11 -19.87 57.75 31.50
CA THR A 11 -18.72 57.55 30.61
C THR A 11 -18.41 56.06 30.67
N PRO A 12 -18.70 55.25 29.63
CA PRO A 12 -18.27 53.86 29.63
C PRO A 12 -16.75 53.85 29.75
N SER A 13 -16.24 53.31 30.85
CA SER A 13 -14.81 53.27 31.09
C SER A 13 -14.13 52.52 29.94
N THR A 14 -13.14 53.15 29.31
CA THR A 14 -12.34 52.57 28.23
C THR A 14 -11.72 51.22 28.61
N GLN A 15 -11.52 50.99 29.92
CA GLN A 15 -11.14 49.71 30.50
C GLN A 15 -12.20 48.60 30.31
N ALA A 16 -13.50 48.91 30.40
CA ALA A 16 -14.58 47.95 30.15
C ALA A 16 -14.67 47.56 28.67
N SER A 17 -14.44 48.49 27.74
CA SER A 17 -14.35 48.17 26.30
C SER A 17 -13.13 47.32 25.97
N LEU A 18 -11.97 47.58 26.60
CA LEU A 18 -10.75 46.79 26.40
C LEU A 18 -10.92 45.35 26.92
N GLY A 19 -11.58 45.19 28.08
CA GLY A 19 -11.90 43.87 28.64
C GLY A 19 -12.85 43.06 27.76
N ARG A 20 -13.88 43.69 27.19
CA ARG A 20 -14.79 43.03 26.22
C ARG A 20 -14.08 42.62 24.94
N ALA A 21 -13.18 43.46 24.40
CA ALA A 21 -12.41 43.14 23.21
C ALA A 21 -11.49 41.93 23.43
N ARG A 22 -10.79 41.87 24.57
CA ARG A 22 -9.94 40.72 24.95
C ARG A 22 -10.76 39.44 25.13
N LEU A 23 -11.94 39.53 25.74
CA LEU A 23 -12.82 38.38 25.90
C LEU A 23 -13.34 37.86 24.54
N ALA A 24 -13.73 38.75 23.63
CA ALA A 24 -14.17 38.39 22.28
C ALA A 24 -13.03 37.78 21.44
N GLN A 25 -11.80 38.25 21.64
CA GLN A 25 -10.62 37.63 21.03
C GLN A 25 -10.37 36.23 21.59
N ALA A 26 -10.34 36.08 22.92
CA ALA A 26 -10.13 34.78 23.57
C ALA A 26 -11.19 33.74 23.18
N ARG A 27 -12.46 34.16 23.00
CA ARG A 27 -13.52 33.28 22.50
C ARG A 27 -13.25 32.78 21.08
N ARG A 28 -12.88 33.68 20.17
CA ARG A 28 -12.54 33.30 18.79
C ARG A 28 -11.34 32.36 18.73
N GLU A 29 -10.32 32.62 19.54
CA GLU A 29 -9.15 31.74 19.64
C GLU A 29 -9.54 30.37 20.21
N ALA A 30 -10.42 30.31 21.20
CA ALA A 30 -10.94 29.05 21.74
C ALA A 30 -11.78 28.28 20.71
N ASP A 31 -12.69 28.96 20.01
CA ASP A 31 -13.53 28.36 18.97
C ASP A 31 -12.67 27.80 17.82
N GLN A 32 -11.61 28.52 17.43
CA GLN A 32 -10.66 28.07 16.42
C GLN A 32 -9.83 26.87 16.91
N ALA A 33 -9.39 26.89 18.16
CA ALA A 33 -8.66 25.77 18.76
C ALA A 33 -9.55 24.52 18.85
N GLU A 34 -10.83 24.67 19.20
CA GLU A 34 -11.79 23.56 19.21
C GLU A 34 -12.02 23.00 17.82
N ALA A 35 -12.17 23.85 16.81
CA ALA A 35 -12.32 23.41 15.42
C ALA A 35 -11.09 22.60 14.97
N ASN A 36 -9.89 23.12 15.21
CA ASN A 36 -8.64 22.43 14.89
C ASN A 36 -8.51 21.09 15.63
N ALA A 37 -8.90 21.04 16.90
CA ALA A 37 -8.85 19.81 17.69
C ALA A 37 -9.84 18.76 17.16
N ARG A 38 -11.03 19.17 16.71
CA ARG A 38 -12.02 18.28 16.08
C ARG A 38 -11.49 17.75 14.75
N ASP A 39 -10.90 18.61 13.93
CA ASP A 39 -10.32 18.21 12.65
C ASP A 39 -9.16 17.23 12.83
N LEU A 40 -8.26 17.47 13.79
CA LEU A 40 -7.16 16.57 14.10
C LEU A 40 -7.65 15.21 14.63
N ARG A 41 -8.70 15.18 15.45
CA ARG A 41 -9.32 13.92 15.88
C ARG A 41 -9.93 13.17 14.71
N ALA A 42 -10.66 13.86 13.83
CA ALA A 42 -11.24 13.23 12.64
C ALA A 42 -10.16 12.64 11.72
N GLN A 43 -9.04 13.35 11.55
CA GLN A 43 -7.89 12.84 10.79
C GLN A 43 -7.25 11.62 11.46
N ALA A 44 -7.10 11.63 12.78
CA ALA A 44 -6.58 10.49 13.53
C ALA A 44 -7.49 9.26 13.40
N ASP A 45 -8.80 9.44 13.52
CA ASP A 45 -9.79 8.35 13.39
C ASP A 45 -9.82 7.77 11.97
N GLU A 46 -9.61 8.60 10.95
CA GLU A 46 -9.49 8.14 9.56
C GLU A 46 -8.18 7.37 9.33
N ALA A 47 -7.06 7.90 9.83
CA ALA A 47 -5.77 7.23 9.74
C ALA A 47 -5.78 5.88 10.48
N GLU A 48 -6.45 5.80 11.63
CA GLU A 48 -6.61 4.56 12.37
C GLU A 48 -7.43 3.53 11.58
N ARG A 49 -8.55 3.95 10.98
CA ARG A 49 -9.35 3.09 10.11
C ARG A 49 -8.55 2.58 8.92
N GLN A 50 -7.81 3.45 8.24
CA GLN A 50 -6.93 3.07 7.12
C GLN A 50 -5.83 2.09 7.56
N ALA A 51 -5.24 2.29 8.74
CA ALA A 51 -4.25 1.39 9.30
C ALA A 51 -4.86 0.00 9.59
N GLN A 52 -6.05 -0.06 10.18
CA GLN A 52 -6.76 -1.32 10.43
C GLN A 52 -7.06 -2.06 9.11
N ASP A 53 -7.56 -1.36 8.10
CA ASP A 53 -7.83 -1.93 6.77
C ASP A 53 -6.56 -2.48 6.11
N SER A 54 -5.45 -1.73 6.20
CA SER A 54 -4.16 -2.16 5.68
C SER A 54 -3.67 -3.44 6.37
N GLN A 55 -3.81 -3.54 7.70
CA GLN A 55 -3.43 -4.74 8.44
C GLN A 55 -4.30 -5.94 8.09
N GLN A 56 -5.60 -5.74 7.87
CA GLN A 56 -6.48 -6.81 7.40
C GLN A 56 -6.09 -7.28 6.00
N ASN A 57 -5.75 -6.36 5.10
CA ASN A 57 -5.31 -6.69 3.75
C ASN A 57 -3.98 -7.46 3.77
N VAL A 58 -3.01 -7.03 4.58
CA VAL A 58 -1.75 -7.77 4.79
C VAL A 58 -2.05 -9.18 5.30
N ARG A 59 -2.91 -9.34 6.32
CA ARG A 59 -3.30 -10.67 6.82
C ARG A 59 -3.93 -11.54 5.73
N LYS A 60 -4.84 -10.99 4.91
CA LYS A 60 -5.48 -11.70 3.79
C LYS A 60 -4.45 -12.12 2.74
N VAL A 61 -3.54 -11.22 2.35
CA VAL A 61 -2.48 -11.50 1.38
C VAL A 61 -1.51 -12.55 1.92
N SER A 62 -1.07 -12.44 3.18
CA SER A 62 -0.21 -13.43 3.81
C SER A 62 -0.88 -14.81 3.88
N ALA A 63 -2.16 -14.89 4.24
CA ALA A 63 -2.91 -16.13 4.25
C ALA A 63 -3.01 -16.75 2.84
N ARG A 64 -3.26 -15.92 1.82
CA ARG A 64 -3.28 -16.36 0.42
C ARG A 64 -1.91 -16.87 -0.04
N ILE A 65 -0.84 -16.16 0.29
CA ILE A 65 0.54 -16.59 0.00
C ILE A 65 0.83 -17.92 0.69
N GLN A 66 0.40 -18.14 1.94
CA GLN A 66 0.59 -19.43 2.62
C GLN A 66 -0.20 -20.56 1.95
N GLN A 67 -1.41 -20.31 1.45
CA GLN A 67 -2.19 -21.30 0.72
C GLN A 67 -1.61 -21.61 -0.66
N GLU A 68 -1.17 -20.60 -1.41
CA GLU A 68 -0.49 -20.76 -2.69
C GLU A 68 0.88 -21.45 -2.47
N ALA A 69 1.65 -21.02 -1.47
CA ALA A 69 2.88 -21.67 -1.07
C ALA A 69 2.63 -23.12 -0.68
N ALA A 70 1.62 -23.47 0.13
CA ALA A 70 1.29 -24.87 0.43
C ALA A 70 0.88 -25.69 -0.80
N THR A 71 0.27 -25.05 -1.80
CA THR A 71 -0.11 -25.69 -3.07
C THR A 71 1.11 -25.95 -3.96
N TYR A 72 2.09 -25.05 -3.99
CA TYR A 72 3.35 -25.19 -4.74
C TYR A 72 4.49 -25.85 -3.95
N SER A 73 4.37 -25.89 -2.63
CA SER A 73 5.17 -26.64 -1.66
C SER A 73 4.38 -27.84 -1.19
N GLN A 74 3.78 -28.59 -2.13
CA GLN A 74 3.74 -30.02 -1.87
C GLN A 74 5.17 -30.43 -1.53
N PRO A 75 5.39 -31.15 -0.41
CA PRO A 75 6.72 -31.58 -0.07
C PRO A 75 7.22 -32.33 -1.29
N ARG A 76 8.34 -31.88 -1.86
CA ARG A 76 9.34 -32.83 -2.32
C ARG A 76 9.80 -33.58 -1.07
N ALA A 77 8.90 -34.39 -0.49
CA ALA A 77 9.25 -35.53 0.32
C ALA A 77 10.28 -36.19 -0.55
N SER A 78 11.52 -36.09 -0.07
CA SER A 78 12.74 -36.62 -0.64
C SER A 78 12.42 -37.89 -1.40
N SER A 79 12.08 -37.72 -2.67
CA SER A 79 12.08 -38.80 -3.62
C SER A 79 13.57 -38.96 -3.80
N THR A 80 14.17 -39.84 -3.01
CA THR A 80 15.35 -40.59 -3.42
C THR A 80 14.90 -41.39 -4.64
N SER A 81 14.62 -40.68 -5.72
CA SER A 81 14.56 -41.27 -7.03
C SER A 81 16.02 -41.58 -7.27
N GLU A 82 16.38 -42.83 -7.01
CA GLU A 82 17.54 -43.48 -7.58
C GLU A 82 17.34 -43.46 -9.11
N VAL A 83 17.32 -42.27 -9.71
CA VAL A 83 17.47 -42.12 -11.14
C VAL A 83 18.90 -42.57 -11.36
N PRO A 84 19.13 -43.73 -11.98
CA PRO A 84 20.48 -44.19 -12.23
C PRO A 84 21.20 -43.08 -12.98
N LEU A 85 22.45 -42.76 -12.63
CA LEU A 85 23.23 -41.68 -13.26
C LEU A 85 23.19 -41.70 -14.80
N LYS A 86 22.96 -42.88 -15.39
CA LYS A 86 22.72 -43.06 -16.83
C LYS A 86 21.48 -42.33 -17.35
N VAL A 87 20.38 -42.33 -16.61
CA VAL A 87 19.14 -41.64 -16.99
C VAL A 87 19.30 -40.13 -16.83
N GLN A 88 19.99 -39.66 -15.79
CA GLN A 88 20.37 -38.23 -15.69
C GLN A 88 21.22 -37.79 -16.88
N LYS A 89 22.28 -38.55 -17.21
CA LYS A 89 23.11 -38.27 -18.39
C LYS A 89 22.35 -38.32 -19.71
N LEU A 90 21.40 -39.25 -19.85
CA LEU A 90 20.55 -39.34 -21.04
C LEU A 90 19.66 -38.10 -21.19
N ILE A 91 19.08 -37.63 -20.08
CA ILE A 91 18.24 -36.42 -20.06
C ILE A 91 19.10 -35.18 -20.35
N GLU A 92 20.29 -35.09 -19.78
CA GLU A 92 21.25 -34.00 -20.06
C GLU A 92 21.67 -33.99 -21.53
N GLN A 93 21.99 -35.15 -22.12
CA GLN A 93 22.35 -35.27 -23.54
C GLN A 93 21.17 -34.96 -24.47
N MET A 94 19.95 -35.38 -24.13
CA MET A 94 18.75 -34.99 -24.89
C MET A 94 18.47 -33.50 -24.78
N TYR A 95 18.67 -32.91 -23.61
CA TYR A 95 18.49 -31.47 -23.39
C TYR A 95 19.54 -30.68 -24.17
N SER A 96 20.82 -31.02 -24.13
CA SER A 96 21.86 -30.32 -24.90
C SER A 96 21.61 -30.42 -26.41
N ALA A 97 21.29 -31.61 -26.91
CA ALA A 97 21.00 -31.84 -28.32
C ALA A 97 19.73 -31.09 -28.80
N THR A 98 18.76 -30.86 -27.91
CA THR A 98 17.54 -30.11 -28.25
C THR A 98 17.66 -28.62 -27.96
N SER A 99 18.49 -28.19 -27.00
CA SER A 99 18.72 -26.79 -26.68
C SER A 99 19.54 -26.10 -27.76
N GLU A 100 20.55 -26.78 -28.30
CA GLU A 100 21.30 -26.29 -29.47
C GLU A 100 20.35 -26.08 -30.66
N LYS A 101 19.50 -27.07 -30.96
CA LYS A 101 18.47 -26.95 -32.00
C LYS A 101 17.34 -25.97 -31.67
N ARG A 102 17.08 -25.64 -30.40
CA ARG A 102 16.05 -24.68 -29.97
C ARG A 102 16.57 -23.23 -30.04
N ALA A 103 17.86 -23.04 -29.75
CA ALA A 103 18.54 -21.77 -29.98
C ALA A 103 18.62 -21.46 -31.49
N GLU A 104 18.88 -22.48 -32.32
CA GLU A 104 18.83 -22.35 -33.78
C GLU A 104 17.39 -22.14 -34.32
N ASN A 105 16.38 -22.83 -33.78
CA ASN A 105 14.98 -22.69 -34.21
C ASN A 105 14.22 -21.51 -33.57
N GLY A 106 14.93 -20.51 -33.01
CA GLY A 106 14.34 -19.20 -32.74
C GLY A 106 13.38 -19.12 -31.54
N ASN A 107 13.51 -19.99 -30.54
CA ASN A 107 12.79 -19.80 -29.27
C ASN A 107 13.74 -19.52 -28.08
N PRO A 108 14.59 -18.47 -28.15
CA PRO A 108 15.30 -18.00 -26.97
C PRO A 108 14.28 -17.48 -25.94
N LEU A 109 14.53 -17.77 -24.67
CA LEU A 109 13.82 -17.14 -23.56
C LEU A 109 13.90 -15.62 -23.74
N LYS A 110 12.76 -14.94 -23.74
CA LYS A 110 12.70 -13.49 -23.99
C LYS A 110 13.46 -12.78 -22.88
N THR A 111 14.48 -12.02 -23.24
CA THR A 111 15.24 -11.15 -22.34
C THR A 111 14.48 -9.85 -22.06
N ASP A 112 13.62 -9.43 -22.99
CA ASP A 112 12.78 -8.24 -22.84
C ASP A 112 11.47 -8.54 -22.11
N VAL A 113 11.27 -7.86 -20.98
CA VAL A 113 10.03 -7.93 -20.17
C VAL A 113 8.82 -7.40 -20.93
N HIS A 114 9.04 -6.53 -21.92
CA HIS A 114 7.98 -5.92 -22.74
C HIS A 114 7.65 -6.68 -24.03
N ALA A 115 8.31 -7.81 -24.31
CA ALA A 115 8.03 -8.60 -25.50
C ALA A 115 6.62 -9.21 -25.48
N ALA A 116 6.03 -9.44 -26.65
CA ALA A 116 4.67 -9.96 -26.81
C ALA A 116 4.45 -11.27 -26.04
N ALA A 117 3.27 -11.48 -25.46
CA ALA A 117 2.95 -12.72 -24.74
C ALA A 117 2.95 -13.93 -25.69
N VAL A 118 3.23 -15.12 -25.15
CA VAL A 118 3.10 -16.35 -25.93
C VAL A 118 1.62 -16.68 -26.06
N VAL A 119 1.20 -16.99 -27.28
CA VAL A 119 -0.18 -17.31 -27.63
C VAL A 119 -0.28 -18.82 -27.88
N ASN A 120 -1.30 -19.48 -27.32
CA ASN A 120 -1.54 -20.90 -27.57
C ASN A 120 -2.15 -21.11 -28.97
N SER A 121 -2.28 -22.37 -29.38
CA SER A 121 -2.91 -22.76 -30.65
C SER A 121 -4.40 -22.38 -30.77
N GLN A 122 -5.00 -21.91 -29.67
CA GLN A 122 -6.38 -21.43 -29.59
C GLN A 122 -6.47 -19.89 -29.58
N GLY A 123 -5.36 -19.19 -29.79
CA GLY A 123 -5.31 -17.72 -29.85
C GLY A 123 -5.31 -17.02 -28.49
N GLN A 124 -5.20 -17.75 -27.38
CA GLN A 124 -5.21 -17.18 -26.03
C GLN A 124 -3.79 -16.88 -25.54
N ALA A 125 -3.57 -15.69 -24.97
CA ALA A 125 -2.31 -15.32 -24.36
C ALA A 125 -2.13 -16.07 -23.02
N THR A 126 -1.16 -16.99 -22.97
CA THR A 126 -0.92 -17.84 -21.78
C THR A 126 0.14 -17.29 -20.84
N GLY A 127 0.72 -16.13 -21.15
CA GLY A 127 1.66 -15.42 -20.29
C GLY A 127 3.04 -15.23 -20.93
N ARG A 128 4.03 -14.90 -20.11
CA ARG A 128 5.41 -14.59 -20.51
C ARG A 128 6.38 -15.37 -19.62
N ILE A 129 7.38 -15.99 -20.22
CA ILE A 129 8.54 -16.56 -19.52
C ILE A 129 9.72 -15.67 -19.87
N VAL A 130 10.26 -14.96 -18.86
CA VAL A 130 11.40 -14.04 -19.00
C VAL A 130 12.60 -14.60 -18.24
N ASN A 131 13.80 -14.43 -18.81
CA ASN A 131 15.03 -14.72 -18.08
C ASN A 131 15.43 -13.50 -17.25
N VAL A 132 15.34 -13.60 -15.92
CA VAL A 132 15.65 -12.50 -14.98
C VAL A 132 17.13 -12.40 -14.62
N SER A 133 17.98 -13.29 -15.12
CA SER A 133 19.43 -13.31 -14.85
C SER A 133 20.28 -12.90 -16.06
N ALA A 134 19.67 -12.43 -17.14
CA ALA A 134 20.35 -11.99 -18.36
C ALA A 134 20.76 -10.51 -18.28
#